data_AF-A0A915EB11-F1
#
_entry.id   AF-A0A915EB11-F1
#
_cell.length_a   1.000
_cell.length_b   1.000
_cell.length_c   1.000
_cell.angle_alpha   90.00
_cell.angle_beta   90.00
_cell.angle_gamma   90.00
#
_symmetry.space_group_name_H-M   'P 1'
#
loop_
_entity.id
_entity.type
_entity.pdbx_description
1 polymer ?
#
loop_
_entity_poly.entity_id
_entity_poly.type
_entity_poly.pdbx_seq_one_letter_code
_entity_poly.pdbx_strand_id
1 'polypeptide(L)' 'MLKEVPIRLFRESTSAMLQLNLSHNEIEDVQPFLLQNFSSLKELDVSNNKLKSLSYGIFNGLEELTIYT' A
#
# COMPACT_ATOMS: atom_id res chain seq x y z
N MET A 1 8.55 14.64 1.31
CA MET A 1 7.81 13.86 2.31
C MET A 1 6.42 13.58 1.74
N LEU A 2 6.08 12.31 1.49
CA LEU A 2 4.71 11.94 1.11
C LEU A 2 3.85 11.78 2.37
N LYS A 3 2.71 12.47 2.41
CA LYS A 3 1.68 12.31 3.44
C LYS A 3 0.58 11.33 3.04
N GLU A 4 0.36 11.23 1.72
CA GLU A 4 -0.64 10.37 1.11
C GLU A 4 -0.07 9.84 -0.20
N VAL A 5 -0.46 8.61 -0.55
CA VAL A 5 -0.09 7.98 -1.81
C VAL A 5 -1.16 8.33 -2.86
N PRO A 6 -0.88 9.16 -3.87
CA PRO A 6 -1.92 9.61 -4.80
C PRO A 6 -2.40 8.45 -5.69
N ILE A 7 -3.67 8.08 -5.55
CA ILE A 7 -4.36 7.01 -6.32
C ILE A 7 -4.10 7.11 -7.82
N ARG A 8 -4.04 8.34 -8.34
CA ARG A 8 -3.81 8.64 -9.76
C ARG A 8 -2.46 8.15 -10.29
N LEU A 9 -1.46 7.93 -9.42
CA LEU A 9 -0.18 7.34 -9.84
C LEU A 9 -0.31 5.85 -10.22
N PHE A 10 -1.35 5.17 -9.73
CA PHE A 10 -1.55 3.72 -9.88
C PHE A 10 -2.75 3.37 -10.76
N ARG A 11 -3.33 4.37 -11.42
CA ARG A 11 -4.46 4.16 -12.35
C ARG A 11 -4.03 3.52 -13.67
N GLU A 12 -2.79 3.73 -14.09
CA GLU A 12 -2.27 3.21 -15.36
C GLU A 12 -1.17 2.16 -15.19
N SER A 13 -0.78 1.84 -13.95
CA SER A 13 0.33 0.93 -13.71
C SER A 13 0.07 -0.03 -12.55
N THR A 14 0.36 -1.30 -12.87
CA THR A 14 0.89 -2.37 -12.00
C THR A 14 -0.03 -3.49 -11.48
N SER A 15 -0.77 -4.14 -12.39
CA SER A 15 -1.19 -5.54 -12.16
C SER A 15 -0.01 -6.52 -11.98
N ALA A 16 1.22 -6.12 -12.33
CA ALA A 16 2.41 -6.97 -12.27
C ALA A 16 3.41 -6.61 -11.15
N MET A 17 3.18 -5.55 -10.36
CA MET A 17 4.14 -5.17 -9.33
C MET A 17 4.04 -6.09 -8.12
N LEU A 18 5.18 -6.66 -7.75
CA LEU A 18 5.29 -7.65 -6.67
C LEU A 18 5.68 -7.00 -5.35
N GLN A 19 6.39 -5.87 -5.37
CA GLN A 19 6.93 -5.22 -4.17
C GLN A 19 6.69 -3.71 -4.24
N LEU A 20 6.15 -3.13 -3.16
CA LEU A 20 5.93 -1.70 -2.97
C LEU A 20 6.63 -1.23 -1.70
N ASN A 21 7.64 -0.36 -1.85
CA ASN A 21 8.29 0.27 -0.71
C ASN A 21 7.83 1.73 -0.55
N LEU A 22 7.14 1.99 0.55
CA LEU A 22 6.67 3.29 1.02
C LEU A 22 7.27 3.65 2.38
N SER A 23 8.32 2.94 2.81
CA SER A 23 8.97 3.16 4.10
C SER A 23 9.55 4.58 4.22
N HIS A 24 9.75 5.03 5.45
CA HIS A 24 10.35 6.33 5.78
C HIS A 24 9.61 7.55 5.17
N ASN A 25 8.29 7.48 5.15
CA ASN A 25 7.43 8.61 4.77
C ASN A 25 6.63 9.13 5.98
N GLU A 26 5.67 10.01 5.72
CA GLU A 26 4.78 10.56 6.76
C GLU A 26 3.35 10.07 6.57
N ILE A 27 3.16 8.85 6.07
CA ILE A 27 1.83 8.30 5.76
C ILE A 27 1.08 8.06 7.08
N GLU A 28 -0.07 8.70 7.23
CA GLU A 28 -0.94 8.56 8.41
C GLU A 28 -2.06 7.53 8.21
N ASP A 29 -2.48 7.33 6.96
CA ASP A 29 -3.52 6.39 6.57
C ASP A 29 -3.24 5.81 5.18
N VAL A 30 -3.61 4.55 4.96
CA VAL A 30 -3.60 3.91 3.65
C VAL A 30 -5.05 3.65 3.27
N GLN A 31 -5.50 4.22 2.16
CA GLN A 31 -6.90 4.09 1.76
C GLN A 31 -7.18 2.67 1.21
N PRO A 32 -8.30 2.01 1.60
CA PRO A 32 -8.59 0.63 1.23
C PRO A 32 -8.54 0.32 -0.26
N PHE A 33 -8.95 1.28 -1.09
CA PHE A 33 -8.96 1.14 -2.55
C PHE A 33 -7.59 1.31 -3.20
N LEU A 34 -6.60 1.83 -2.48
CA LEU A 34 -5.24 2.03 -3.02
C LEU A 34 -4.64 0.68 -3.43
N LEU A 35 -4.84 -0.35 -2.61
CA LEU A 35 -4.21 -1.64 -2.81
C LEU A 35 -4.94 -2.55 -3.81
N GLN A 36 -6.20 -2.20 -4.18
CA GLN A 36 -7.03 -3.03 -5.07
C GLN A 36 -6.48 -3.17 -6.49
N ASN A 37 -5.68 -2.19 -6.95
CA ASN A 37 -5.09 -2.25 -8.30
C ASN A 37 -3.84 -3.13 -8.37
N PHE A 38 -3.25 -3.51 -7.23
CA PHE A 38 -2.02 -4.29 -7.18
C PHE A 38 -2.30 -5.77 -6.91
N SER A 39 -3.07 -6.39 -7.80
CA SER A 39 -3.52 -7.78 -7.64
C SER A 39 -2.40 -8.82 -7.51
N SER A 40 -1.17 -8.48 -7.92
CA SER A 40 0.01 -9.36 -7.80
C SER A 40 0.97 -8.94 -6.68
N LEU A 41 0.61 -7.96 -5.85
CA LEU A 41 1.50 -7.47 -4.78
C LEU A 41 1.73 -8.56 -3.74
N LYS A 42 3.00 -8.85 -3.48
CA LYS A 42 3.45 -9.81 -2.47
C LYS A 42 4.10 -9.13 -1.28
N GLU A 43 4.68 -7.94 -1.47
CA GLU A 43 5.34 -7.23 -0.38
C GLU A 43 4.93 -5.75 -0.38
N LEU A 44 4.52 -5.28 0.80
CA LEU A 44 4.26 -3.88 1.08
C LEU A 44 5.07 -3.45 2.31
N ASP A 45 6.04 -2.57 2.10
CA ASP A 45 6.79 -1.95 3.19
C ASP A 45 6.26 -0.54 3.45
N VAL A 46 5.61 -0.36 4.60
CA VAL A 46 5.14 0.93 5.12
C VAL A 46 5.84 1.26 6.44
N SER A 47 6.99 0.65 6.73
CA SER A 47 7.73 0.88 7.96
C SER A 47 8.22 2.32 8.10
N ASN A 48 8.40 2.79 9.33
CA ASN A 48 8.85 4.16 9.59
C ASN A 48 7.90 5.24 9.02
N ASN A 49 6.59 5.00 9.11
CA ASN A 49 5.53 5.97 8.80
C ASN A 49 4.78 6.41 10.08
N LYS A 50 3.67 7.15 9.92
CA LYS A 50 2.83 7.65 11.02
C LYS A 50 1.48 6.92 11.08
N LEU A 51 1.43 5.69 10.58
CA LEU A 51 0.21 4.88 10.51
C LEU A 51 -0.33 4.62 11.92
N LYS A 52 -1.59 5.03 12.15
CA LYS A 52 -2.28 4.79 13.44
C LYS A 52 -3.09 3.50 13.45
N SER A 53 -3.63 3.15 12.29
CA SER A 53 -4.46 1.97 12.09
C SER A 53 -4.49 1.59 10.62
N LEU A 54 -4.71 0.32 10.33
CA LEU A 54 -5.03 -0.15 8.99
C LEU A 54 -6.53 -0.42 8.92
N SER A 55 -7.20 0.13 7.91
CA SER A 55 -8.63 -0.06 7.71
C SER A 55 -8.97 -1.53 7.47
N TYR A 56 -10.10 -2.00 8.02
CA TYR A 56 -10.58 -3.36 7.79
C TYR A 56 -10.76 -3.64 6.28
N GLY A 57 -10.26 -4.78 5.81
CA GLY A 57 -10.40 -5.20 4.41
C GLY A 57 -9.47 -4.52 3.41
N ILE A 58 -8.50 -3.71 3.86
CA ILE A 58 -7.52 -3.06 2.99
C ILE A 58 -6.65 -4.03 2.16
N PHE A 59 -6.49 -5.27 2.63
CA PHE A 59 -5.74 -6.33 1.95
C PHE A 59 -6.63 -7.39 1.31
N ASN A 60 -7.93 -7.14 1.14
CA ASN A 60 -8.83 -8.10 0.51
C ASN A 60 -8.37 -8.42 -0.92
N GLY A 61 -8.22 -9.72 -1.22
CA GLY A 61 -7.73 -10.20 -2.52
C GLY A 61 -6.20 -10.25 -2.65
N LEU A 62 -5.46 -9.89 -1.60
CA LEU A 62 -3.99 -9.96 -1.55
C LEU A 62 -3.54 -11.10 -0.62
N GLU A 63 -3.91 -12.33 -0.97
CA GLU A 63 -3.75 -13.52 -0.13
C GLU A 63 -2.28 -13.88 0.18
N GLU A 64 -1.36 -13.51 -0.71
CA GLU A 64 0.09 -13.73 -0.54
C GLU A 64 0.84 -12.51 0.00
N LEU A 65 0.14 -11.47 0.45
CA LEU A 65 0.79 -10.22 0.86
C LEU A 65 1.48 -10.35 2.23
N THR A 66 2.76 -10.03 2.23
CA THR A 66 3.55 -9.74 3.42
C THR A 66 3.62 -8.23 3.62
N ILE A 67 3.32 -7.77 4.83
CA ILE A 67 3.38 -6.35 5.20
C ILE A 67 4.47 -6.11 6.25
N TYR A 68 5.24 -5.05 6.03
CA TYR A 68 6.20 -4.50 6.99
C TYR A 68 5.68 -3.14 7.48
N THR A 69 5.50 -2.98 8.80
CA THR A 69 4.93 -1.78 9.45
C THR A 69 5.88 -1.16 10.46
#